data_AF-A0A831LHE4-F1
#
_entry.id   AF-A0A831LHE4-F1
#
_cell.length_a   1.000
_cell.length_b   1.000
_cell.length_c   1.000
_cell.angle_alpha   90.00
_cell.angle_beta   90.00
_cell.angle_gamma   90.00
#
_symmetry.space_group_name_H-M   'P 1'
#
loop_
_entity.id
_entity.type
_entity.pdbx_description
1 polymer ?
#
loop_
_entity_poly.entity_id
_entity_poly.type
_entity_poly.pdbx_seq_one_letter_code
_entity_poly.pdbx_strand_id
1 'polypeptide(L)'
;MDNSNTENYGKCPGNPVRLNSIPASRLFLNNLVTTDGDYIIYHRKGSVMENSEIIDHYEIFTTAKQYDDIYISIYNRRNSWVPPAGYLFEDGILCPDLTEDDDDMAEIIESVLQGIDKKYFYEDQRNIEDFMLSIAEGDELNSFIECSAGVNFELKNFPVSYFKSYLHTFTFLSDEKQFEMLKKIPKREKGNLTN
;
A
#
# COMPACT_ATOMS: atom_id res chain seq x y z
N MET A 1 -8.49 5.63 27.45
CA MET A 1 -7.29 5.64 26.59
C MET A 1 -7.50 6.76 25.59
N ASP A 2 -6.48 7.57 25.37
CA ASP A 2 -6.56 8.82 24.61
C ASP A 2 -6.71 8.50 23.11
N ASN A 3 -7.89 8.78 22.53
CA ASN A 3 -8.23 8.47 21.13
C ASN A 3 -7.37 9.22 20.10
N SER A 4 -6.63 10.25 20.54
CA SER A 4 -5.78 11.08 19.68
C SER A 4 -4.56 10.33 19.12
N ASN A 5 -4.11 9.26 19.78
CA ASN A 5 -2.89 8.52 19.39
C ASN A 5 -3.15 7.46 18.30
N THR A 6 -4.42 7.12 18.03
CA THR A 6 -4.80 6.16 16.98
C THR A 6 -5.10 6.81 15.64
N GLU A 7 -5.60 8.05 15.61
CA GLU A 7 -6.03 8.71 14.37
C GLU A 7 -4.87 9.00 13.41
N ASN A 8 -3.68 9.30 13.94
CA ASN A 8 -2.49 9.62 13.13
C ASN A 8 -1.50 8.45 12.99
N TYR A 9 -1.86 7.25 13.46
CA TYR A 9 -0.96 6.10 13.42
C TYR A 9 -0.61 5.73 11.98
N GLY A 10 0.67 5.65 11.68
CA GLY A 10 1.22 5.44 10.33
C GLY A 10 1.05 6.63 9.38
N LYS A 11 0.38 7.72 9.78
CA LYS A 11 0.08 8.88 8.93
C LYS A 11 1.01 10.07 9.11
N CYS A 12 1.90 10.02 10.09
CA CYS A 12 2.93 11.02 10.27
C CYS A 12 4.24 10.40 10.80
N PRO A 13 5.39 11.07 10.59
CA PRO A 13 6.67 10.57 11.08
C PRO A 13 6.72 10.35 12.59
N GLY A 14 6.01 11.20 13.36
CA GLY A 14 5.98 11.15 14.83
C GLY A 14 5.20 9.97 15.40
N ASN A 15 4.38 9.29 14.60
CA ASN A 15 3.62 8.12 14.99
C ASN A 15 3.61 7.07 13.87
N PRO A 16 4.78 6.51 13.50
CA PRO A 16 4.90 5.64 12.34
C PRO A 16 4.42 4.21 12.65
N VAL A 17 4.12 3.44 11.60
CA VAL A 17 3.97 1.99 11.71
C VAL A 17 5.29 1.40 12.22
N ARG A 18 5.23 0.50 13.19
CA ARG A 18 6.41 -0.06 13.85
C ARG A 18 6.63 -1.50 13.39
N LEU A 19 7.61 -1.72 12.53
CA LEU A 19 8.00 -3.03 11.99
C LEU A 19 9.49 -3.30 12.27
N ASN A 20 9.92 -4.54 12.10
CA ASN A 20 11.27 -5.01 12.43
C ASN A 20 12.17 -5.26 11.22
N SER A 21 11.65 -5.15 9.99
CA SER A 21 12.42 -5.47 8.80
C SER A 21 11.81 -4.89 7.52
N ILE A 22 12.61 -4.89 6.44
CA ILE A 22 12.14 -4.55 5.09
C ILE A 22 11.09 -5.57 4.59
N PRO A 23 11.29 -6.90 4.73
CA PRO A 23 10.26 -7.88 4.39
C PRO A 23 8.94 -7.65 5.13
N ALA A 24 8.98 -7.33 6.44
CA ALA A 24 7.77 -7.01 7.20
C ALA A 24 7.05 -5.77 6.65
N SER A 25 7.79 -4.72 6.26
CA SER A 25 7.23 -3.52 5.61
C SER A 25 6.55 -3.84 4.28
N ARG A 26 7.18 -4.67 3.44
CA ARG A 26 6.59 -5.11 2.18
C ARG A 26 5.33 -5.95 2.41
N LEU A 27 5.39 -6.92 3.33
CA LEU A 27 4.23 -7.75 3.68
C LEU A 27 3.08 -6.88 4.19
N PHE A 28 3.38 -5.92 5.06
CA PHE A 28 2.39 -4.98 5.57
C PHE A 28 1.71 -4.21 4.43
N LEU A 29 2.49 -3.54 3.58
CA LEU A 29 1.95 -2.70 2.50
C LEU A 29 1.23 -3.50 1.41
N ASN A 30 1.71 -4.70 1.06
CA ASN A 30 1.12 -5.56 0.04
C ASN A 30 -0.28 -6.08 0.40
N ASN A 31 -0.62 -6.10 1.69
CA ASN A 31 -1.90 -6.60 2.15
C ASN A 31 -2.83 -5.48 2.63
N LEU A 32 -2.46 -4.20 2.46
CA LEU A 32 -3.35 -3.10 2.80
C LEU A 32 -4.41 -2.91 1.72
N VAL A 33 -5.65 -2.75 2.18
CA VAL A 33 -6.78 -2.24 1.40
C VAL A 33 -7.43 -1.10 2.17
N THR A 34 -8.20 -0.23 1.49
CA THR A 34 -9.00 0.78 2.19
C THR A 34 -10.12 0.10 2.99
N THR A 35 -10.77 0.84 3.89
CA THR A 35 -11.99 0.35 4.58
C THR A 35 -13.14 0.01 3.63
N ASP A 36 -13.11 0.53 2.40
CA ASP A 36 -14.09 0.23 1.35
C ASP A 36 -13.66 -0.98 0.48
N GLY A 37 -12.46 -1.52 0.69
CA GLY A 37 -11.90 -2.65 -0.05
C GLY A 37 -11.13 -2.28 -1.31
N ASP A 38 -10.72 -1.02 -1.45
CA ASP A 38 -9.90 -0.56 -2.56
C ASP A 38 -8.45 -1.01 -2.39
N TYR A 39 -7.88 -1.59 -3.44
CA TYR A 39 -6.47 -1.95 -3.48
C TYR A 39 -5.58 -0.72 -3.59
N ILE A 40 -4.32 -0.89 -3.19
CA ILE A 40 -3.33 0.17 -3.22
C ILE A 40 -2.13 -0.20 -4.09
N ILE A 41 -1.56 0.82 -4.72
CA ILE A 41 -0.16 0.81 -5.14
C ILE A 41 0.61 1.79 -4.27
N TYR A 42 1.89 1.50 -4.04
CA TYR A 42 2.73 2.36 -3.22
C TYR A 42 4.13 2.48 -3.81
N HIS A 43 4.84 3.52 -3.39
CA HIS A 43 6.27 3.62 -3.64
C HIS A 43 6.96 4.39 -2.52
N ARG A 44 8.25 4.10 -2.31
CA ARG A 44 9.06 4.79 -1.31
C ARG A 44 9.52 6.15 -1.83
N LYS A 45 9.28 7.20 -1.06
CA LYS A 45 9.76 8.58 -1.29
C LYS A 45 11.15 8.82 -0.75
N GLY A 46 11.55 8.05 0.26
CA GLY A 46 12.82 8.20 0.95
C GLY A 46 12.65 7.92 2.44
N SER A 47 13.47 8.57 3.25
CA SER A 47 13.34 8.54 4.71
C SER A 47 13.38 9.95 5.27
N VAL A 48 12.73 10.13 6.41
CA VAL A 48 12.80 11.33 7.24
C VAL A 48 13.42 10.96 8.59
N MET A 49 14.06 11.94 9.23
CA MET A 49 14.59 11.81 10.58
C MET A 49 13.58 12.40 11.56
N GLU A 50 13.07 11.59 12.48
CA GLU A 50 12.11 12.02 13.51
C GLU A 50 12.57 11.46 14.86
N ASN A 51 12.76 12.32 15.86
CA ASN A 51 13.20 11.91 17.20
C ASN A 51 14.44 10.98 17.22
N SER A 52 15.41 11.23 16.34
CA SER A 52 16.62 10.39 16.14
C SER A 52 16.38 9.00 15.57
N GLU A 53 15.17 8.72 15.07
CA GLU A 53 14.84 7.51 14.33
C GLU A 53 14.73 7.81 12.83
N ILE A 54 15.21 6.86 12.01
CA ILE A 54 15.01 6.90 10.56
C ILE A 54 13.65 6.27 10.26
N ILE A 55 12.77 7.06 9.64
CA ILE A 55 11.41 6.66 9.29
C ILE A 55 11.27 6.69 7.77
N ASP A 56 10.86 5.57 7.19
CA ASP A 56 10.60 5.48 5.76
C ASP A 56 9.26 6.11 5.41
N HIS A 57 9.24 6.87 4.32
CA HIS A 57 8.06 7.55 3.80
C HIS A 57 7.62 6.90 2.51
N TYR A 58 6.38 6.43 2.47
CA TYR A 58 5.72 5.86 1.31
C TYR A 58 4.58 6.77 0.86
N GLU A 59 4.48 6.95 -0.46
CA GLU A 59 3.33 7.56 -1.12
C GLU A 59 2.46 6.45 -1.70
N ILE A 60 1.14 6.59 -1.53
CA ILE A 60 0.13 5.58 -1.84
C ILE A 60 -0.88 6.15 -2.82
N PHE A 61 -1.38 5.29 -3.72
CA PHE A 61 -2.51 5.59 -4.60
C PHE A 61 -3.50 4.43 -4.62
N THR A 62 -4.80 4.71 -4.46
CA THR A 62 -5.86 3.70 -4.36
C THR A 62 -6.65 3.53 -5.67
N THR A 63 -7.40 2.43 -5.82
CA THR A 63 -8.36 2.27 -6.95
C THR A 63 -9.45 3.35 -6.96
N ALA A 64 -9.82 3.89 -5.79
CA ALA A 64 -10.67 5.08 -5.67
C ALA A 64 -9.97 6.39 -6.09
N LYS A 65 -8.75 6.33 -6.62
CA LYS A 65 -7.96 7.45 -7.16
C LYS A 65 -7.58 8.48 -6.10
N GLN A 66 -7.38 8.03 -4.87
CA GLN A 66 -6.96 8.88 -3.75
C GLN A 66 -5.47 8.71 -3.49
N TYR A 67 -4.83 9.81 -3.06
CA TYR A 67 -3.44 9.82 -2.61
C TYR A 67 -3.37 9.85 -1.09
N ASP A 68 -2.41 9.14 -0.54
CA ASP A 68 -2.13 9.14 0.89
C ASP A 68 -0.63 8.90 1.14
N ASP A 69 -0.20 9.09 2.38
CA ASP A 69 1.16 8.81 2.83
C ASP A 69 1.13 7.82 4.00
N ILE A 70 2.11 6.91 4.01
CA ILE A 70 2.37 6.01 5.15
C ILE A 70 3.83 6.15 5.57
N TYR A 71 4.04 6.23 6.88
CA TYR A 71 5.34 6.30 7.52
C TYR A 71 5.63 5.00 8.28
N ILE A 72 6.77 4.38 8.03
CA ILE A 72 7.15 3.09 8.60
C ILE A 72 8.55 3.18 9.24
N SER A 73 8.66 2.79 10.50
CA SER A 73 9.92 2.51 11.17
C SER A 73 10.19 1.02 11.08
N ILE A 74 11.30 0.61 10.44
CA ILE A 74 11.66 -0.82 10.29
C ILE A 74 12.68 -1.32 11.33
N TYR A 75 13.08 -0.47 12.28
CA TYR A 75 14.16 -0.78 13.23
C TYR A 75 13.64 -1.20 14.62
N ASN A 76 12.40 -1.70 14.69
CA ASN A 76 11.76 -2.06 15.95
C ASN A 76 12.04 -3.51 16.32
N ARG A 77 11.97 -3.84 17.61
CA ARG A 77 12.15 -5.22 18.09
C ARG A 77 11.01 -6.16 17.74
N ARG A 78 9.81 -5.62 17.46
CA ARG A 78 8.59 -6.37 17.19
C ARG A 78 7.78 -5.68 16.12
N ASN A 79 7.04 -6.47 15.35
CA ASN A 79 6.07 -5.99 14.39
C ASN A 79 4.77 -5.56 15.07
N SER A 80 4.24 -4.41 14.63
CA SER A 80 2.92 -3.91 14.97
C SER A 80 2.02 -4.08 13.74
N TRP A 81 1.24 -5.15 13.75
CA TRP A 81 0.26 -5.46 12.70
C TRP A 81 -1.05 -4.71 12.95
N VAL A 82 -0.97 -3.38 12.91
CA VAL A 82 -2.11 -2.47 13.02
C VAL A 82 -2.11 -1.60 11.77
N PRO A 83 -3.18 -1.57 10.95
CA PRO A 83 -3.24 -0.70 9.80
C PRO A 83 -3.48 0.76 10.25
N PRO A 84 -3.03 1.77 9.48
CA PRO A 84 -3.42 3.15 9.70
C PRO A 84 -4.93 3.35 9.59
N ALA A 85 -5.45 4.43 10.18
CA ALA A 85 -6.85 4.79 9.99
C ALA A 85 -7.19 4.93 8.50
N GLY A 86 -8.36 4.40 8.09
CA GLY A 86 -8.79 4.32 6.70
C GLY A 86 -8.33 3.07 5.95
N TYR A 87 -7.57 2.18 6.60
CA TYR A 87 -7.07 0.94 6.02
C TYR A 87 -7.40 -0.28 6.86
N LEU A 88 -7.46 -1.43 6.19
CA LEU A 88 -7.59 -2.77 6.74
C LEU A 88 -6.61 -3.70 6.00
N PHE A 89 -6.41 -4.90 6.53
CA PHE A 89 -5.72 -5.97 5.82
C PHE A 89 -6.71 -6.77 4.98
N GLU A 90 -6.36 -7.09 3.74
CA GLU A 90 -7.16 -7.99 2.90
C GLU A 90 -7.35 -9.35 3.60
N ASP A 91 -8.59 -9.86 3.64
CA ASP A 91 -8.88 -11.19 4.22
C ASP A 91 -8.41 -12.30 3.28
N GLY A 92 -7.13 -12.58 3.41
CA GLY A 92 -6.38 -13.69 2.87
C GLY A 92 -5.13 -13.71 3.70
N ILE A 93 -4.74 -14.87 4.24
CA ILE A 93 -3.51 -15.07 5.02
C ILE A 93 -2.44 -14.14 4.47
N LEU A 94 -1.94 -13.17 5.26
CA LEU A 94 -0.92 -12.21 4.83
C LEU A 94 0.12 -12.99 4.05
N CYS A 95 0.08 -12.93 2.73
CA CYS A 95 0.68 -14.01 1.96
C CYS A 95 2.17 -13.67 1.88
N PRO A 96 3.04 -14.37 2.63
CA PRO A 96 4.46 -14.15 2.47
C PRO A 96 4.77 -14.44 1.01
N ASP A 97 5.48 -13.54 0.33
CA ASP A 97 6.05 -13.86 -0.97
C ASP A 97 7.08 -14.97 -0.70
N LEU A 98 6.67 -16.24 -0.84
CA LEU A 98 7.42 -17.44 -0.43
C LEU A 98 8.65 -17.70 -1.31
N THR A 99 9.10 -16.70 -2.07
CA THR A 99 10.15 -16.84 -3.08
C THR A 99 11.56 -16.72 -2.53
N GLU A 100 11.74 -16.33 -1.26
CA GLU A 100 13.06 -16.18 -0.65
C GLU A 100 13.19 -17.10 0.59
N ASP A 101 14.20 -17.99 0.56
CA ASP A 101 14.67 -18.82 1.67
C ASP A 101 15.25 -17.94 2.78
N ASP A 102 14.40 -17.19 3.48
CA ASP A 102 14.81 -16.33 4.59
C ASP A 102 14.26 -16.85 5.92
N ASP A 103 15.17 -17.25 6.81
CA ASP A 103 14.85 -17.56 8.21
C ASP A 103 14.07 -16.42 8.89
N ASP A 104 14.23 -15.18 8.42
CA ASP A 104 13.50 -13.98 8.86
C ASP A 104 11.99 -14.05 8.54
N MET A 105 11.59 -14.74 7.46
CA MET A 105 10.18 -14.87 7.09
C MET A 105 9.41 -15.78 8.04
N ALA A 106 10.07 -16.80 8.61
CA ALA A 106 9.43 -17.67 9.60
C ALA A 106 9.04 -16.87 10.86
N GLU A 107 9.90 -15.97 11.35
CA GLU A 107 9.60 -15.10 12.49
C GLU A 107 8.47 -14.10 12.15
N ILE A 108 8.47 -13.54 10.94
CA ILE A 108 7.41 -12.63 10.47
C ILE A 108 6.08 -13.38 10.43
N ILE A 109 6.03 -14.54 9.79
CA ILE A 109 4.83 -15.39 9.69
C ILE A 109 4.35 -15.77 11.09
N GLU A 110 5.25 -16.19 11.98
CA GLU A 110 4.88 -16.50 13.37
C GLU A 110 4.27 -15.27 14.06
N SER A 111 4.85 -14.07 13.89
CA SER A 111 4.31 -12.84 14.47
C SER A 111 2.93 -12.46 13.94
N VAL A 112 2.63 -12.78 12.67
CA VAL A 112 1.32 -12.62 12.06
C VAL A 112 0.33 -13.64 12.63
N LEU A 113 0.75 -14.90 12.71
CA LEU A 113 -0.05 -16.02 13.21
C LEU A 113 -0.35 -15.91 14.71
N GLN A 114 0.51 -15.24 15.49
CA GLN A 114 0.30 -14.91 16.90
C GLN A 114 -0.87 -13.93 17.13
N GLY A 115 -1.54 -13.49 16.05
CA GLY A 115 -2.91 -13.03 16.07
C GLY A 115 -3.03 -11.54 15.84
N ILE A 116 -3.10 -11.15 14.57
CA ILE A 116 -3.69 -9.86 14.20
C ILE A 116 -5.15 -9.86 14.68
N ASP A 117 -5.57 -8.77 15.32
CA ASP A 117 -6.96 -8.62 15.77
C ASP A 117 -7.91 -8.67 14.56
N LYS A 118 -8.94 -9.52 14.62
CA LYS A 118 -9.91 -9.72 13.53
C LYS A 118 -10.52 -8.42 13.02
N LYS A 119 -10.65 -7.41 13.89
CA LYS A 119 -11.19 -6.08 13.51
C LYS A 119 -10.35 -5.35 12.46
N TYR A 120 -9.11 -5.78 12.24
CA TYR A 120 -8.20 -5.19 11.27
C TYR A 120 -8.25 -5.88 9.91
N PHE A 121 -9.08 -6.90 9.73
CA PHE A 121 -9.29 -7.53 8.43
C PHE A 121 -10.49 -6.93 7.73
N TYR A 122 -10.35 -6.75 6.42
CA TYR A 122 -11.43 -6.39 5.53
C TYR A 122 -12.28 -7.63 5.27
N GLU A 123 -13.49 -7.64 5.83
CA GLU A 123 -14.48 -8.64 5.46
C GLU A 123 -15.05 -8.26 4.09
N ASP A 124 -14.71 -9.00 3.03
CA ASP A 124 -15.25 -8.72 1.70
C ASP A 124 -16.75 -8.98 1.67
N GLN A 125 -17.51 -7.89 1.73
CA GLN A 125 -18.97 -7.89 1.62
C GLN A 125 -19.45 -7.68 0.18
N ARG A 126 -18.53 -7.52 -0.79
CA ARG A 126 -18.89 -7.36 -2.19
C ARG A 126 -19.47 -8.67 -2.71
N ASN A 127 -20.55 -8.57 -3.47
CA ASN A 127 -21.08 -9.72 -4.17
C ASN A 127 -20.05 -10.16 -5.22
N ILE A 128 -19.69 -11.45 -5.23
CA ILE A 128 -18.76 -12.04 -6.21
C ILE A 128 -19.20 -11.73 -7.64
N GLU A 129 -20.50 -11.68 -7.92
CA GLU A 129 -21.02 -11.31 -9.25
C GLU A 129 -20.70 -9.86 -9.60
N ASP A 130 -20.91 -8.91 -8.67
CA ASP A 130 -20.60 -7.49 -8.88
C ASP A 130 -19.10 -7.24 -9.03
N PHE A 131 -18.26 -7.98 -8.26
CA PHE A 131 -16.81 -7.96 -8.41
C PHE A 131 -16.37 -8.45 -9.79
N MET A 132 -16.89 -9.61 -10.22
CA MET A 132 -16.60 -10.18 -11.55
C MET A 132 -17.13 -9.29 -12.69
N LEU A 133 -18.27 -8.64 -12.50
CA LEU A 133 -18.81 -7.63 -13.42
C LEU A 133 -17.90 -6.41 -13.48
N SER A 134 -17.37 -5.92 -12.37
CA SER A 134 -16.44 -4.78 -12.36
C SER A 134 -15.12 -5.09 -13.09
N ILE A 135 -14.61 -6.32 -12.96
CA ILE A 135 -13.47 -6.82 -13.74
C ILE A 135 -13.82 -6.91 -15.24
N ALA A 136 -15.02 -7.39 -15.57
CA ALA A 136 -15.47 -7.55 -16.96
C ALA A 136 -15.82 -6.21 -17.65
N GLU A 137 -16.32 -5.23 -16.90
CA GLU A 137 -16.59 -3.86 -17.35
C GLU A 137 -15.33 -2.99 -17.37
N GLY A 138 -14.29 -3.42 -16.65
CA GLY A 138 -12.87 -3.19 -16.95
C GLY A 138 -12.42 -1.74 -16.99
N ASP A 139 -12.23 -1.10 -15.83
CA ASP A 139 -11.25 -0.01 -15.76
C ASP A 139 -9.87 -0.66 -15.73
N GLU A 140 -9.15 -0.67 -16.85
CA GLU A 140 -7.82 -1.29 -16.92
C GLU A 140 -6.81 -0.68 -15.92
N LEU A 141 -7.12 0.52 -15.43
CA LEU A 141 -6.42 1.15 -14.30
C LEU A 141 -6.62 0.36 -12.99
N ASN A 142 -7.84 -0.08 -12.69
CA ASN A 142 -8.13 -0.82 -11.47
C ASN A 142 -7.49 -2.21 -11.51
N SER A 143 -7.62 -2.92 -12.63
CA SER A 143 -6.97 -4.23 -12.80
C SER A 143 -5.45 -4.14 -12.67
N PHE A 144 -4.83 -3.03 -13.09
CA PHE A 144 -3.41 -2.81 -12.82
C PHE A 144 -3.14 -2.69 -11.33
N ILE A 145 -3.87 -1.84 -10.60
CA ILE A 145 -3.63 -1.59 -9.17
C ILE A 145 -3.81 -2.89 -8.39
N GLU A 146 -4.86 -3.65 -8.67
CA GLU A 146 -5.15 -4.97 -8.09
C GLU A 146 -4.02 -5.98 -8.31
N CYS A 147 -3.39 -5.95 -9.48
CA CYS A 147 -2.32 -6.89 -9.85
C CYS A 147 -0.91 -6.35 -9.54
N SER A 148 -0.78 -5.14 -9.00
CA SER A 148 0.52 -4.49 -8.80
C SER A 148 0.93 -4.47 -7.35
N ALA A 149 2.14 -4.96 -7.09
CA ALA A 149 2.84 -4.66 -5.85
C ALA A 149 3.60 -3.32 -6.00
N GLY A 150 3.85 -2.62 -4.89
CA GLY A 150 4.56 -1.34 -4.91
C GLY A 150 5.99 -1.43 -5.46
N VAL A 151 6.59 -0.27 -5.78
CA VAL A 151 7.98 -0.20 -6.28
C VAL A 151 8.96 0.35 -5.24
N ASN A 152 10.19 -0.18 -5.25
CA ASN A 152 11.23 0.17 -4.29
C ASN A 152 12.22 1.25 -4.78
N PHE A 153 11.80 2.12 -5.70
CA PHE A 153 12.60 3.27 -6.14
C PHE A 153 11.76 4.55 -6.19
N GLU A 154 12.43 5.68 -6.03
CA GLU A 154 11.76 6.98 -5.96
C GLU A 154 11.19 7.37 -7.33
N LEU A 155 9.90 7.73 -7.34
CA LEU A 155 9.20 8.23 -8.52
C LEU A 155 8.77 9.68 -8.28
N LYS A 156 9.20 10.58 -9.18
CA LYS A 156 8.85 12.00 -9.08
C LYS A 156 7.40 12.30 -9.48
N ASN A 157 6.83 11.51 -10.38
CA ASN A 157 5.48 11.70 -10.92
C ASN A 157 4.64 10.43 -10.70
N PHE A 158 4.57 9.98 -9.46
CA PHE A 158 3.77 8.83 -9.07
C PHE A 158 2.26 9.16 -9.09
N PRO A 159 1.38 8.21 -9.46
CA PRO A 159 1.67 6.89 -10.02
C PRO A 159 1.85 6.89 -11.54
N VAL A 160 1.68 8.04 -12.22
CA VAL A 160 1.74 8.17 -13.69
C VAL A 160 3.00 7.55 -14.29
N SER A 161 4.18 7.83 -13.71
CA SER A 161 5.44 7.25 -14.18
C SER A 161 5.49 5.73 -14.01
N TYR A 162 4.96 5.20 -12.92
CA TYR A 162 4.91 3.75 -12.69
C TYR A 162 3.97 3.08 -13.69
N PHE A 163 2.75 3.61 -13.81
CA PHE A 163 1.75 3.15 -14.77
C PHE A 163 2.29 3.18 -16.19
N LYS A 164 2.94 4.27 -16.59
CA LYS A 164 3.53 4.39 -17.92
C LYS A 164 4.59 3.30 -18.16
N SER A 165 5.48 3.08 -17.19
CA SER A 165 6.49 2.02 -17.27
C SER A 165 5.87 0.62 -17.36
N TYR A 166 4.77 0.36 -16.63
CA TYR A 166 4.03 -0.88 -16.75
C TYR A 166 3.36 -1.02 -18.11
N LEU A 167 2.66 0.00 -18.60
CA LEU A 167 2.00 -0.05 -19.91
C LEU A 167 2.98 -0.31 -21.06
N HIS A 168 4.23 0.16 -20.94
CA HIS A 168 5.28 -0.14 -21.91
C HIS A 168 5.64 -1.64 -22.00
N THR A 169 5.31 -2.47 -21.01
CA THR A 169 5.51 -3.93 -21.09
C THR A 169 4.43 -4.64 -21.91
N PHE A 170 3.29 -3.98 -22.16
CA PHE A 170 2.16 -4.52 -22.91
C PHE A 170 2.17 -4.02 -24.36
N THR A 171 2.89 -4.73 -25.22
CA THR A 171 3.05 -4.38 -26.64
C THR A 171 1.76 -4.39 -27.47
N PHE A 172 0.65 -4.92 -26.92
CA PHE A 172 -0.65 -4.99 -27.60
C PHE A 172 -1.59 -3.80 -27.29
N LEU A 173 -1.26 -2.94 -26.32
CA LEU A 173 -2.03 -1.74 -26.03
C LEU A 173 -1.59 -0.59 -26.95
N SER A 174 -2.53 -0.01 -27.70
CA SER A 174 -2.22 1.15 -28.55
C SER A 174 -1.82 2.37 -27.71
N ASP A 175 -0.97 3.24 -28.27
CA ASP A 175 -0.54 4.48 -27.62
C ASP A 175 -1.73 5.38 -27.22
N GLU A 176 -2.78 5.40 -28.05
CA GLU A 176 -4.02 6.13 -27.77
C GLU A 176 -4.73 5.60 -26.52
N LYS A 177 -4.84 4.27 -26.38
CA LYS A 177 -5.46 3.64 -25.20
C LYS A 177 -4.61 3.88 -23.94
N GLN A 178 -3.29 3.76 -24.05
CA GLN A 178 -2.38 4.10 -22.96
C GLN A 178 -2.54 5.56 -22.53
N PHE A 179 -2.67 6.49 -23.47
CA PHE A 179 -2.88 7.90 -23.19
C PHE A 179 -4.21 8.18 -22.47
N GLU A 180 -5.31 7.55 -22.91
CA GLU A 180 -6.61 7.70 -22.24
C GLU A 180 -6.60 7.13 -20.81
N MET A 181 -5.90 6.01 -20.58
CA MET A 181 -5.71 5.47 -19.23
C MET A 181 -4.95 6.44 -18.32
N LEU A 182 -3.86 7.04 -18.81
CA LEU A 182 -3.06 7.99 -18.02
C LEU A 182 -3.84 9.27 -17.66
N LYS A 183 -4.80 9.71 -18.49
CA LYS A 183 -5.68 10.85 -18.17
C LYS A 183 -6.63 10.59 -17.01
N LYS A 184 -6.96 9.32 -16.73
CA LYS A 184 -7.85 8.94 -15.62
C LYS A 184 -7.18 9.10 -14.25
N ILE A 185 -5.85 9.24 -14.20
CA ILE A 185 -5.10 9.44 -12.96
C ILE A 185 -5.18 10.93 -12.59
N PRO A 186 -5.80 11.29 -11.45
CA PRO A 186 -5.83 12.67 -11.02
C PRO A 186 -4.41 13.15 -10.74
N LYS A 187 -4.12 14.41 -11.03
CA LYS A 187 -2.87 15.01 -10.58
C LYS A 187 -2.93 15.13 -9.08
N ARG A 188 -1.89 14.68 -8.37
CA ARG A 188 -1.72 15.04 -6.97
C ARG A 188 -1.67 16.56 -6.90
N GLU A 189 -2.66 17.18 -6.27
CA GLU A 189 -2.54 18.59 -5.90
C GLU A 189 -1.27 18.70 -5.07
N LYS A 190 -0.41 19.67 -5.37
CA LYS A 190 0.75 19.95 -4.50
C LYS A 190 0.19 20.40 -3.15
N GLY A 191 -0.11 19.44 -2.28
CA GLY A 191 -0.39 19.69 -0.87
C GLY A 191 0.79 20.46 -0.33
N ASN A 192 0.50 21.59 0.32
CA ASN A 192 1.47 22.50 0.90
C ASN A 192 2.55 21.69 1.65
N LEU A 193 3.72 21.56 1.04
CA LEU A 193 4.95 21.36 1.79
C LEU A 193 5.08 22.62 2.65
N THR A 194 4.55 22.57 3.86
CA THR A 194 4.86 23.55 4.89
C THR A 194 6.36 23.45 5.10
N ASN A 195 7.06 24.47 4.57
CA ASN A 195 8.45 24.77 4.91
C ASN A 195 8.65 24.91 6.41
#